data_AF-A0A6B0XPY0-F1
#
_entry.id   AF-A0A6B0XPY0-F1
#
_cell.length_a   1.000
_cell.length_b   1.000
_cell.length_c   1.000
_cell.angle_alpha   90.00
_cell.angle_beta   90.00
_cell.angle_gamma   90.00
#
_symmetry.space_group_name_H-M   'P 1'
#
loop_
_entity.id
_entity.type
_entity.pdbx_description
1 polymer ?
#
loop_
_entity_poly.entity_id
_entity_poly.type
_entity_poly.pdbx_seq_one_letter_code
_entity_poly.pdbx_strand_id
1 'polypeptide(L)'
;MKKPVQRAWEQLLRASGIRRPRLAPSELMGTRLEVVQRSRKYGHELVGHLSCEDGKFVFRYEPSYQGPLIAEFPDRDSPHKSEVLWPFFEVRMPPTSRKDVQEVMNRVNADDPLEVLAALGGVSVTNPYELRLAGEGAGGP
;
A
#
# COMPACT_ATOMS: atom_id res chain seq x y z
N MET A 1 -3.22 10.27 22.68
CA MET A 1 -3.30 11.00 21.40
C MET A 1 -3.24 10.00 20.25
N LYS A 2 -4.15 10.07 19.27
CA LYS A 2 -4.10 9.18 18.08
C LYS A 2 -2.93 9.58 17.17
N LYS A 3 -2.22 8.60 16.59
CA LYS A 3 -1.08 8.85 15.69
C LYS A 3 -1.53 9.52 14.37
N PRO A 4 -0.67 10.30 13.69
CA PRO A 4 -1.05 11.06 12.50
C PRO A 4 -1.58 10.20 11.35
N VAL A 5 -0.91 9.09 11.01
CA VAL A 5 -1.37 8.14 9.98
C VAL A 5 -2.77 7.60 10.26
N GLN A 6 -3.13 7.40 11.54
CA GLN A 6 -4.45 6.91 11.90
C GLN A 6 -5.54 7.90 11.53
N ARG A 7 -5.28 9.20 11.71
CA ARG A 7 -6.25 10.24 11.33
C ARG A 7 -6.33 10.40 9.83
N ALA A 8 -5.21 10.29 9.11
CA ALA A 8 -5.20 10.33 7.65
C ALA A 8 -5.97 9.13 7.06
N TRP A 9 -5.73 7.93 7.60
CA TRP A 9 -6.43 6.72 7.22
C TRP A 9 -7.91 6.76 7.56
N GLU A 10 -8.27 7.18 8.78
CA GLU A 10 -9.68 7.35 9.17
C GLU A 10 -10.41 8.35 8.25
N GLN A 11 -9.73 9.39 7.76
CA GLN A 11 -10.31 10.35 6.80
C GLN A 11 -10.48 9.73 5.42
N LEU A 12 -9.50 8.99 4.92
CA LEU A 12 -9.60 8.26 3.66
C LEU A 12 -10.73 7.23 3.71
N LEU A 13 -10.77 6.40 4.75
CA LEU A 13 -11.84 5.43 4.97
C LEU A 13 -13.22 6.10 5.04
N ARG A 14 -13.34 7.25 5.69
CA ARG A 14 -14.60 8.01 5.75
C ARG A 14 -15.01 8.58 4.40
N ALA A 15 -14.07 9.16 3.66
CA ALA A 15 -14.31 9.64 2.30
C ALA A 15 -14.74 8.49 1.38
N SER A 16 -14.21 7.30 1.65
CA SER A 16 -14.58 6.04 0.99
C SER A 16 -15.68 5.27 1.75
N GLY A 17 -16.47 5.86 2.66
CA GLY A 17 -17.62 5.17 3.29
C GLY A 17 -17.35 3.85 4.05
N ILE A 18 -16.09 3.51 4.36
CA ILE A 18 -15.71 2.31 5.12
C ILE A 18 -15.99 2.54 6.61
N ARG A 19 -16.67 1.58 7.26
CA ARG A 19 -16.90 1.65 8.72
C ARG A 19 -15.58 1.50 9.48
N ARG A 20 -15.51 2.22 10.61
CA ARG A 20 -14.26 2.53 11.31
C ARG A 20 -13.37 1.31 11.59
N PRO A 21 -12.05 1.49 11.51
CA PRO A 21 -11.06 0.55 12.00
C PRO A 21 -11.19 0.34 13.54
N ARG A 22 -11.12 -0.91 14.01
CA ARG A 22 -11.08 -1.39 15.41
C ARG A 22 -9.68 -1.35 16.08
N LEU A 23 -8.58 -1.34 15.34
CA LEU A 23 -7.17 -1.32 15.77
C LEU A 23 -6.47 -0.04 15.28
N ALA A 24 -5.43 0.40 15.99
CA ALA A 24 -4.65 1.57 15.59
C ALA A 24 -3.50 1.17 14.64
N PRO A 25 -3.16 1.96 13.59
CA PRO A 25 -2.02 1.70 12.71
C PRO A 25 -0.66 1.61 13.41
N SER A 26 -0.60 2.11 14.65
CA SER A 26 0.54 1.96 15.55
C SER A 26 0.77 0.55 16.06
N GLU A 27 -0.26 -0.31 16.01
CA GLU A 27 -0.23 -1.71 16.45
C GLU A 27 0.13 -2.66 15.30
N LEU A 28 0.21 -2.14 14.07
CA LEU A 28 0.60 -2.86 12.85
C LEU A 28 2.12 -2.92 12.64
N MET A 29 2.89 -2.88 13.72
CA MET A 29 4.35 -2.91 13.64
C MET A 29 4.80 -4.30 13.15
N GLY A 30 4.99 -4.44 11.83
CA GLY A 30 5.44 -5.68 11.20
C GLY A 30 4.97 -5.87 9.76
N THR A 31 3.84 -5.26 9.36
CA THR A 31 3.34 -5.37 7.99
C THR A 31 4.15 -4.49 7.04
N ARG A 32 4.63 -5.06 5.94
CA ARG A 32 5.35 -4.36 4.87
C ARG A 32 4.71 -4.76 3.54
N LEU A 33 4.59 -3.79 2.63
CA LEU A 33 4.17 -4.01 1.26
C LEU A 33 5.37 -3.96 0.33
N GLU A 34 5.45 -4.92 -0.57
CA GLU A 34 6.30 -4.90 -1.73
C GLU A 34 5.58 -4.17 -2.86
N VAL A 35 6.26 -3.20 -3.46
CA VAL A 35 5.84 -2.52 -4.68
C VAL A 35 6.56 -3.20 -5.82
N VAL A 36 5.81 -3.87 -6.68
CA VAL A 36 6.37 -4.69 -7.77
C VAL A 36 5.94 -4.09 -9.09
N GLN A 37 6.88 -3.85 -10.00
CA GLN A 37 6.60 -3.40 -11.35
C GLN A 37 6.57 -4.59 -12.30
N ARG A 38 5.48 -4.75 -13.04
CA ARG A 38 5.37 -5.72 -14.12
C ARG A 38 6.15 -5.21 -15.33
N SER A 39 7.23 -5.90 -15.66
CA SER A 39 8.07 -5.65 -16.83
C SER A 39 7.82 -6.71 -17.89
N ARG A 40 7.64 -6.31 -19.14
CA ARG A 40 7.53 -7.27 -20.26
C ARG A 40 8.80 -8.11 -20.44
N LYS A 41 9.97 -7.60 -20.01
CA LYS A 41 11.28 -8.25 -20.20
C LYS A 41 11.68 -9.15 -19.04
N TYR A 42 11.33 -8.77 -17.81
CA TYR A 42 11.79 -9.45 -16.58
C TYR A 42 10.64 -10.03 -15.75
N GLY A 43 9.40 -9.98 -16.23
CA GLY A 43 8.22 -10.45 -15.51
C GLY A 43 7.81 -9.46 -14.43
N HIS A 44 8.29 -9.66 -13.21
CA HIS A 44 7.96 -8.86 -12.04
C HIS A 44 9.25 -8.41 -11.35
N GLU A 45 9.46 -7.10 -11.25
CA GLU A 45 10.65 -6.51 -10.64
C GLU A 45 10.25 -5.80 -9.34
N LEU A 46 10.92 -6.14 -8.24
CA LEU A 46 10.72 -5.48 -6.96
C LEU A 46 11.28 -4.06 -7.04
N VAL A 47 10.39 -3.07 -6.93
CA VAL A 47 10.73 -1.64 -6.99
C VAL A 47 11.17 -1.14 -5.64
N GLY A 48 10.49 -1.59 -4.60
CA GLY A 48 10.69 -1.09 -3.26
C GLY A 48 9.61 -1.55 -2.33
N HIS A 49 9.55 -0.88 -1.18
CA HIS A 49 8.76 -1.33 -0.06
C HIS A 49 8.08 -0.18 0.64
N LEU A 50 6.79 -0.34 0.90
CA LEU A 50 5.98 0.57 1.69
C LEU A 50 5.74 -0.06 3.07
N SER A 51 5.97 0.70 4.12
CA SER A 51 5.80 0.27 5.51
C SER A 51 5.19 1.39 6.34
N CYS A 52 4.73 1.08 7.55
CA CYS A 52 4.26 2.08 8.50
C CYS A 52 5.20 2.10 9.71
N GLU A 53 5.97 3.18 9.87
CA GLU A 53 6.92 3.39 10.96
C GLU A 53 6.59 4.67 11.71
N ASP A 54 6.54 4.62 13.04
CA ASP A 54 6.21 5.78 13.90
C ASP A 54 4.92 6.51 13.53
N GLY A 55 3.96 5.79 12.94
CA GLY A 55 2.72 6.38 12.48
C GLY A 55 2.89 7.29 11.26
N LYS A 56 3.87 6.99 10.41
CA LYS A 56 4.08 7.56 9.07
C LYS A 56 4.23 6.42 8.07
N PHE A 57 3.72 6.63 6.86
CA PHE A 57 4.06 5.78 5.74
C PHE A 57 5.52 6.03 5.36
N VAL A 58 6.26 4.95 5.14
CA VAL A 58 7.66 4.99 4.73
C VAL A 58 7.84 4.13 3.50
N PHE A 59 8.19 4.76 2.40
CA PHE A 59 8.57 4.10 1.15
C PHE A 59 10.09 4.09 1.00
N ARG A 60 10.65 2.93 0.64
CA ARG A 60 12.07 2.74 0.34
C ARG A 60 12.22 2.01 -0.97
N TYR A 61 13.10 2.47 -1.84
CA TYR A 61 13.47 1.70 -3.02
C TYR A 61 14.21 0.42 -2.63
N GLU A 62 14.03 -0.63 -3.43
CA GLU A 62 14.85 -1.83 -3.35
C GLU A 62 16.24 -1.49 -3.91
N PRO A 63 17.34 -1.79 -3.19
CA PRO A 63 18.70 -1.45 -3.65
C PRO A 63 19.04 -2.02 -5.04
N SER A 64 18.49 -3.20 -5.34
CA SER A 64 18.68 -3.89 -6.61
C SER A 64 17.85 -3.32 -7.76
N TYR A 65 16.85 -2.47 -7.48
CA TYR A 65 16.00 -1.88 -8.51
C TYR A 65 16.81 -0.86 -9.32
N GLN A 66 16.82 -1.02 -10.65
CA GLN A 66 17.52 -0.13 -11.59
C GLN A 66 16.55 0.57 -12.57
N GLY A 67 15.24 0.40 -12.40
CA GLY A 67 14.22 0.99 -13.25
C GLY A 67 13.98 2.50 -13.03
N PRO A 68 12.95 3.07 -13.68
CA PRO A 68 12.63 4.49 -13.57
C PRO A 68 12.16 4.87 -12.16
N LEU A 69 12.48 6.10 -11.75
CA LEU A 69 11.96 6.67 -10.51
C LEU A 69 10.45 6.96 -10.63
N ILE A 70 9.76 6.85 -9.52
CA ILE A 70 8.36 7.25 -9.39
C ILE A 70 8.38 8.74 -9.10
N ALA A 71 7.55 9.53 -9.78
CA ALA A 71 7.60 10.99 -9.71
C ALA A 71 7.47 11.54 -8.27
N GLU A 72 6.68 10.87 -7.43
CA GLU A 72 6.49 11.23 -6.01
C GLU A 72 7.66 10.78 -5.11
N PHE A 73 8.59 9.98 -5.63
CA PHE A 73 9.77 9.43 -4.94
C PHE A 73 11.04 9.67 -5.78
N PRO A 74 11.50 10.93 -5.92
CA PRO A 74 12.59 11.28 -6.84
C PRO A 74 14.00 10.90 -6.33
N ASP A 75 14.13 10.41 -5.10
CA ASP A 75 15.41 10.03 -4.49
C ASP A 75 15.43 8.53 -4.19
N ARG A 76 16.48 7.82 -4.60
CA ARG A 76 16.56 6.36 -4.46
C ARG A 76 17.14 5.93 -3.11
N ASP A 77 18.08 6.71 -2.60
CA ASP A 77 18.89 6.37 -1.43
C ASP A 77 18.21 6.78 -0.11
N SER A 78 17.22 7.67 -0.17
CA SER A 78 16.54 8.20 1.01
C SER A 78 15.17 7.56 1.22
N PRO A 79 14.81 7.19 2.47
CA PRO A 79 13.46 6.78 2.80
C PRO A 79 12.50 7.96 2.67
N HIS A 80 11.45 7.81 1.87
CA HIS A 80 10.37 8.79 1.76
C HIS A 80 9.40 8.57 2.89
N LYS A 81 9.13 9.60 3.70
CA LYS A 81 8.24 9.51 4.86
C LYS A 81 7.09 10.49 4.72
N SER A 82 5.86 10.05 4.99
CA SER A 82 4.68 10.91 4.96
C SER A 82 3.66 10.51 6.01
N GLU A 83 2.95 11.50 6.56
CA GLU A 83 1.82 11.27 7.47
C GLU A 83 0.55 10.88 6.73
N VAL A 84 0.49 11.19 5.43
CA VAL A 84 -0.61 10.86 4.52
C VAL A 84 -0.11 9.90 3.45
N LEU A 85 -1.01 9.07 2.94
CA LEU A 85 -0.68 8.17 1.85
C LEU A 85 -0.44 8.99 0.57
N TRP A 86 0.59 8.64 -0.21
CA TRP A 86 0.89 9.34 -1.46
C TRP A 86 -0.18 9.05 -2.53
N PRO A 87 -0.56 10.04 -3.36
CA PRO A 87 -1.42 9.87 -4.53
C PRO A 87 -1.10 8.62 -5.36
N PHE A 88 0.19 8.29 -5.53
CA PHE A 88 0.64 7.04 -6.14
C PHE A 88 -0.16 5.84 -5.60
N PHE A 89 -0.18 5.64 -4.28
CA PHE A 89 -0.90 4.52 -3.67
C PHE A 89 -2.41 4.77 -3.58
N GLU A 90 -2.85 6.02 -3.40
CA GLU A 90 -4.27 6.35 -3.27
C GLU A 90 -5.09 6.03 -4.53
N VAL A 91 -4.54 6.28 -5.73
CA VAL A 91 -5.25 5.98 -6.99
C VAL A 91 -5.51 4.48 -7.19
N ARG A 92 -4.83 3.62 -6.41
CA ARG A 92 -5.03 2.17 -6.41
C ARG A 92 -6.12 1.72 -5.44
N MET A 93 -6.73 2.65 -4.69
CA MET A 93 -7.92 2.39 -3.88
C MET A 93 -9.16 2.68 -4.73
N PRO A 94 -9.79 1.67 -5.34
CA PRO A 94 -11.03 1.85 -6.09
C PRO A 94 -12.17 2.35 -5.18
N PRO A 95 -13.22 2.95 -5.76
CA PRO A 95 -14.39 3.36 -4.99
C PRO A 95 -15.02 2.16 -4.28
N THR A 96 -15.17 2.29 -2.97
CA THR A 96 -15.73 1.29 -2.05
C THR A 96 -17.21 1.04 -2.22
N SER A 97 -17.91 1.89 -2.97
CA SER A 97 -19.29 1.63 -3.42
C SER A 97 -19.36 0.46 -4.40
N ARG A 98 -18.24 0.05 -5.00
CA ARG A 98 -18.20 -1.10 -5.90
C ARG A 98 -18.32 -2.41 -5.12
N LYS A 99 -19.12 -3.34 -5.65
CA LYS A 99 -19.46 -4.60 -4.97
C LYS A 99 -18.25 -5.52 -4.78
N ASP A 100 -17.38 -5.61 -5.78
CA ASP A 100 -16.12 -6.36 -5.74
C ASP A 100 -15.16 -5.82 -4.66
N VAL A 101 -15.12 -4.49 -4.49
CA VAL A 101 -14.32 -3.84 -3.45
C VAL A 101 -14.86 -4.18 -2.06
N GLN A 102 -16.18 -4.17 -1.86
CA GLN A 102 -16.78 -4.55 -0.57
C GLN A 102 -16.51 -6.02 -0.22
N GLU A 103 -16.55 -6.92 -1.20
CA GLU A 103 -16.23 -8.33 -0.97
C GLU A 103 -14.78 -8.54 -0.54
N VAL A 104 -13.84 -7.79 -1.14
CA VAL A 104 -12.43 -7.79 -0.73
C VAL A 104 -12.29 -7.20 0.68
N MET A 105 -12.92 -6.05 0.95
CA MET A 105 -12.90 -5.37 2.25
C MET A 105 -13.49 -6.22 3.39
N ASN A 106 -14.43 -7.13 3.10
CA ASN A 106 -14.98 -8.07 4.08
C ASN A 106 -14.03 -9.21 4.46
N ARG A 107 -12.99 -9.44 3.65
CA ARG A 107 -12.01 -10.53 3.83
C ARG A 107 -10.69 -10.06 4.40
N VAL A 108 -10.46 -8.75 4.42
CA VAL A 108 -9.23 -8.14 4.93
C VAL A 108 -9.48 -7.35 6.20
N ASN A 109 -8.42 -7.17 6.96
CA ASN A 109 -8.43 -6.29 8.10
C ASN A 109 -8.48 -4.83 7.63
N ALA A 110 -9.66 -4.21 7.62
CA ALA A 110 -9.85 -2.79 7.26
C ALA A 110 -9.02 -1.82 8.14
N ASP A 111 -8.55 -2.32 9.26
CA ASP A 111 -7.63 -1.69 10.20
C ASP A 111 -6.19 -1.58 9.72
N ASP A 112 -5.76 -2.45 8.81
CA ASP A 112 -4.43 -2.46 8.26
C ASP A 112 -4.41 -1.76 6.89
N PRO A 113 -3.92 -0.50 6.81
CA PRO A 113 -3.86 0.21 5.53
C PRO A 113 -3.04 -0.55 4.49
N LEU A 114 -2.01 -1.29 4.92
CA LEU A 114 -1.14 -2.04 4.05
C LEU A 114 -1.86 -3.29 3.53
N GLU A 115 -2.57 -4.02 4.38
CA GLU A 115 -3.38 -5.18 3.97
C GLU A 115 -4.49 -4.77 2.99
N VAL A 116 -5.20 -3.67 3.29
CA VAL A 116 -6.20 -3.09 2.39
C VAL A 116 -5.59 -2.70 1.05
N LEU A 117 -4.43 -2.02 1.06
CA LEU A 117 -3.74 -1.62 -0.16
C LEU A 117 -3.25 -2.81 -1.00
N ALA A 118 -2.76 -3.90 -0.40
CA ALA A 118 -2.43 -5.11 -1.15
C ALA A 118 -3.66 -5.72 -1.80
N ALA A 119 -4.73 -5.87 -1.03
CA ALA A 119 -5.94 -6.55 -1.50
C ALA A 119 -6.70 -5.75 -2.57
N LEU A 120 -6.66 -4.42 -2.48
CA LEU A 120 -7.27 -3.53 -3.48
C LEU A 120 -6.33 -3.21 -4.64
N GLY A 121 -5.03 -3.13 -4.40
CA GLY A 121 -4.02 -2.78 -5.39
C GLY A 121 -3.93 -3.79 -6.55
N GLY A 122 -4.27 -5.05 -6.30
CA GLY A 122 -4.35 -6.09 -7.32
C GLY A 122 -5.56 -6.00 -8.26
N VAL A 123 -6.55 -5.14 -7.97
CA VAL A 123 -7.80 -5.02 -8.75
C VAL A 123 -7.66 -4.08 -9.95
N SER A 124 -6.57 -3.30 -10.03
CA SER A 124 -6.39 -2.29 -11.07
C SER A 124 -5.68 -2.85 -12.31
N VAL A 125 -6.46 -3.09 -13.39
CA VAL A 125 -6.00 -3.72 -14.64
C VAL A 125 -5.06 -2.84 -15.48
N THR A 126 -5.07 -1.52 -15.27
CA THR A 126 -4.37 -0.55 -16.16
C THR A 126 -3.03 -0.05 -15.63
N ASN A 127 -2.60 -0.48 -14.44
CA ASN A 127 -1.39 0.02 -13.79
C ASN A 127 -0.26 -1.03 -13.81
N PRO A 128 0.96 -0.70 -14.25
CA PRO A 128 2.06 -1.67 -14.30
C PRO A 128 2.61 -2.01 -12.91
N TYR A 129 2.17 -1.37 -11.83
CA TYR A 129 2.63 -1.69 -10.48
C TYR A 129 1.58 -2.46 -9.67
N GLU A 130 2.05 -3.50 -9.00
CA GLU A 130 1.32 -4.34 -8.07
C GLU A 130 1.80 -4.08 -6.64
N LEU A 131 0.89 -4.22 -5.68
CA LEU A 131 1.18 -4.12 -4.24
C LEU A 131 0.98 -5.50 -3.61
N ARG A 132 2.01 -6.04 -2.96
CA ARG A 132 1.97 -7.39 -2.36
C ARG A 132 2.37 -7.33 -0.89
N LEU A 133 1.77 -8.14 -0.02
CA LEU A 133 2.20 -8.24 1.37
C LEU A 133 3.54 -8.99 1.44
N ALA A 134 4.54 -8.35 2.05
CA ALA A 134 5.83 -8.96 2.35
C ALA A 134 5.63 -9.97 3.49
N GLY A 135 5.29 -11.21 3.14
CA GLY A 135 4.99 -12.26 4.11
C GLY A 135 4.16 -13.41 3.55
N GLU A 136 3.39 -13.19 2.48
CA GLU A 136 2.91 -14.30 1.65
C GLU A 136 4.00 -14.63 0.65
N GLY A 137 4.78 -15.66 0.98
CA GLY A 137 5.70 -16.26 0.04
C GLY A 137 4.98 -16.53 -1.27
N ALA A 138 5.53 -16.01 -2.36
CA ALA A 138 5.28 -16.53 -3.69
C ALA A 138 5.80 -17.97 -3.75
N GLY A 139 5.09 -18.90 -3.10
CA GLY A 139 5.05 -20.30 -3.49
C GLY A 139 4.12 -20.37 -4.69
N GLY A 140 4.70 -20.26 -5.88
CA GLY A 140 3.98 -20.61 -7.10
C GLY A 140 3.58 -22.09 -7.06
N PRO A 141 2.39 -22.46 -7.54
CA PRO A 141 2.21 -23.77 -8.14
C PRO A 141 2.93 -23.84 -9.49
#